data_AF-A0A9X9LRW0-F1
#
_entry.id   AF-A0A9X9LRW0-F1
#
_cell.length_a   1.000
_cell.length_b   1.000
_cell.length_c   1.000
_cell.angle_alpha   90.00
_cell.angle_beta   90.00
_cell.angle_gamma   90.00
#
_symmetry.space_group_name_H-M   'P 1'
#
loop_
_entity.id
_entity.type
_entity.pdbx_description
1 polymer ?
#
loop_
_entity_poly.entity_id
_entity_poly.type
_entity_poly.pdbx_seq_one_letter_code
_entity_poly.pdbx_strand_id
1 'polypeptide(L)'
;DYASAFQGHDVGFCCLGTTRKKAGVDGFVRVDRDYVLKSAELAKAGGCKHFNLLSSKGADKSSSFLYLQVKGEVEARVEELQFDRYSVFRPGVLLCDRQESRPGEWLVRKFFGSLPESWASGHSVPV
;
A
#
# COMPACT_ATOMS: atom_id res chain seq x y z
N ASP A 1 -15.49 -5.38 18.22
CA ASP A 1 -14.08 -5.78 18.11
C ASP A 1 -13.99 -6.92 17.08
N TYR A 2 -12.97 -6.94 16.23
CA TYR A 2 -12.86 -7.90 15.10
C TYR A 2 -11.73 -8.93 15.30
N ALA A 3 -11.14 -8.98 16.51
CA ALA A 3 -9.97 -9.81 16.81
C ALA A 3 -10.14 -11.30 16.46
N SER A 4 -11.35 -11.86 16.60
CA SER A 4 -11.62 -13.26 16.25
C SER A 4 -11.37 -13.58 14.77
N ALA A 5 -11.56 -12.62 13.87
CA ALA A 5 -11.31 -12.80 12.44
C ALA A 5 -9.81 -12.97 12.12
N PHE A 6 -8.92 -12.55 13.02
CA PHE A 6 -7.47 -12.55 12.84
C PHE A 6 -6.75 -13.73 13.55
N GLN A 7 -7.48 -14.59 14.26
CA GLN A 7 -6.91 -15.70 15.03
C GLN A 7 -6.57 -16.92 14.14
N GLY A 8 -5.39 -17.51 14.38
CA GLY A 8 -5.02 -18.82 13.82
C GLY A 8 -4.52 -18.82 12.38
N HIS A 9 -4.25 -17.65 11.80
CA HIS A 9 -3.71 -17.55 10.44
C HIS A 9 -2.18 -17.44 10.48
N ASP A 10 -1.46 -18.23 9.70
CA ASP A 10 0.00 -18.18 9.65
C ASP A 10 0.55 -17.00 8.84
N VAL A 11 -0.16 -16.62 7.76
CA VAL A 11 0.28 -15.63 6.77
C VAL A 11 -0.82 -14.61 6.48
N GLY A 12 -0.48 -13.33 6.52
CA GLY A 12 -1.38 -12.22 6.20
C GLY A 12 -0.91 -11.42 4.97
N PHE A 13 -1.85 -11.01 4.12
CA PHE A 13 -1.62 -10.08 3.01
C PHE A 13 -2.51 -8.85 3.15
N CYS A 14 -1.89 -7.68 3.24
CA CYS A 14 -2.59 -6.41 3.32
C CYS A 14 -2.48 -5.65 1.99
N CYS A 15 -3.58 -5.65 1.24
CA CYS A 15 -3.74 -4.91 -0.02
C CYS A 15 -4.75 -3.76 0.13
N LEU A 16 -5.01 -3.32 1.36
CA LEU A 16 -5.90 -2.20 1.63
C LEU A 16 -5.30 -0.89 1.09
N GLY A 17 -6.15 -0.07 0.50
CA GLY A 17 -5.79 1.27 0.07
C GLY A 17 -6.98 2.00 -0.53
N THR A 18 -7.01 3.31 -0.35
CA THR A 18 -7.99 4.20 -0.95
C THR A 18 -7.29 5.33 -1.69
N THR A 19 -8.05 6.32 -2.16
CA THR A 19 -7.50 7.52 -2.77
C THR A 19 -8.12 8.75 -2.12
N ARG A 20 -7.37 9.86 -2.13
CA ARG A 20 -7.89 11.17 -1.70
C ARG A 20 -9.16 11.57 -2.46
N LYS A 21 -9.29 11.16 -3.72
CA LYS A 21 -10.49 11.42 -4.55
C LYS A 21 -11.74 10.71 -4.00
N LYS A 22 -11.60 9.51 -3.42
CA LYS A 22 -12.72 8.71 -2.89
C LYS A 22 -13.01 9.01 -1.42
N ALA A 23 -11.99 9.20 -0.60
CA ALA A 23 -12.11 9.24 0.85
C ALA A 23 -11.69 10.58 1.49
N GLY A 24 -11.29 11.57 0.69
CA GLY A 24 -10.68 12.79 1.21
C GLY A 24 -9.30 12.53 1.82
N VAL A 25 -8.73 13.55 2.47
CA VAL A 25 -7.42 13.45 3.13
C VAL A 25 -7.50 12.58 4.38
N ASP A 26 -8.46 12.86 5.27
CA ASP A 26 -8.59 12.15 6.54
C ASP A 26 -9.00 10.69 6.33
N GLY A 27 -9.93 10.43 5.43
CA GLY A 27 -10.33 9.07 5.09
C GLY A 27 -9.20 8.28 4.41
N PHE A 28 -8.34 8.95 3.63
CA PHE A 28 -7.13 8.31 3.10
C PHE A 28 -6.17 7.90 4.22
N VAL A 29 -5.85 8.80 5.14
CA VAL A 29 -4.99 8.47 6.30
C VAL A 29 -5.62 7.36 7.14
N ARG A 30 -6.94 7.43 7.38
CA ARG A 30 -7.67 6.43 8.15
C ARG A 30 -7.57 5.03 7.55
N VAL A 31 -7.73 4.92 6.24
CA VAL A 31 -7.69 3.62 5.55
C VAL A 31 -6.26 3.13 5.38
N ASP A 32 -5.38 3.94 4.77
CA ASP A 32 -4.05 3.51 4.35
C ASP A 32 -3.04 3.43 5.49
N ARG A 33 -3.31 4.10 6.63
CA ARG A 33 -2.49 3.99 7.85
C ARG A 33 -3.22 3.25 8.95
N ASP A 34 -4.33 3.79 9.45
CA ASP A 34 -4.89 3.32 10.72
C ASP A 34 -5.49 1.93 10.60
N TYR A 35 -6.27 1.67 9.54
CA TYR A 35 -6.87 0.33 9.33
C TYR A 35 -5.82 -0.72 9.00
N VAL A 36 -4.80 -0.35 8.22
CA VAL A 36 -3.66 -1.23 7.91
C VAL A 36 -2.90 -1.58 9.19
N LEU A 37 -2.52 -0.58 9.98
CA LEU A 37 -1.81 -0.79 11.24
C LEU A 37 -2.65 -1.61 12.21
N LYS A 38 -3.93 -1.28 12.37
CA LYS A 38 -4.80 -2.03 13.28
C LYS A 38 -4.98 -3.48 12.85
N SER A 39 -5.07 -3.74 11.55
CA SER A 39 -5.13 -5.10 11.01
C SER A 39 -3.84 -5.87 11.28
N ALA A 40 -2.68 -5.22 11.16
CA ALA A 40 -1.39 -5.83 11.49
C ALA A 40 -1.27 -6.14 12.98
N GLU A 41 -1.68 -5.23 13.87
CA GLU A 41 -1.72 -5.48 15.32
C GLU A 41 -2.59 -6.70 15.66
N LEU A 42 -3.81 -6.75 15.09
CA LEU A 42 -4.74 -7.86 15.32
C LEU A 42 -4.19 -9.18 14.76
N ALA A 43 -3.58 -9.14 13.56
CA ALA A 43 -2.94 -10.31 12.96
C ALA A 43 -1.79 -10.84 13.84
N LYS A 44 -0.91 -9.95 14.34
CA LYS A 44 0.18 -10.32 15.23
C LYS A 44 -0.34 -10.96 16.52
N ALA A 45 -1.33 -10.33 17.14
CA ALA A 45 -1.98 -10.86 18.35
C ALA A 45 -2.70 -12.19 18.10
N GLY A 46 -3.21 -12.42 16.89
CA GLY A 46 -3.85 -13.66 16.45
C GLY A 46 -2.91 -14.79 16.07
N GLY A 47 -1.59 -14.59 16.16
CA GLY A 47 -0.58 -15.62 15.89
C GLY A 47 0.03 -15.58 14.49
N CYS A 48 -0.29 -14.58 13.66
CA CYS A 48 0.31 -14.44 12.33
C CYS A 48 1.83 -14.31 12.41
N LYS A 49 2.52 -15.13 11.61
CA LYS A 49 3.97 -15.23 11.57
C LYS A 49 4.57 -14.42 10.42
N HIS A 50 3.92 -14.43 9.26
CA HIS A 50 4.38 -13.70 8.08
C HIS A 50 3.37 -12.66 7.63
N PHE A 51 3.69 -11.38 7.78
CA PHE A 51 2.86 -10.29 7.30
C PHE A 51 3.42 -9.67 6.01
N ASN A 52 2.56 -9.54 5.01
CA ASN A 52 2.89 -8.99 3.69
C ASN A 52 2.12 -7.69 3.49
N LEU A 53 2.85 -6.59 3.29
CA LEU A 53 2.26 -5.27 3.07
C LEU A 53 2.49 -4.81 1.63
N LEU A 54 1.39 -4.53 0.93
CA LEU A 54 1.43 -3.86 -0.37
C LEU A 54 1.53 -2.34 -0.18
N SER A 55 2.72 -1.83 -0.44
CA SER A 55 3.05 -0.40 -0.38
C SER A 55 3.19 0.17 -1.81
N SER A 56 4.12 1.08 -2.02
CA SER A 56 4.33 1.79 -3.27
C SER A 56 5.80 2.15 -3.48
N LYS A 57 6.22 2.21 -4.74
CA LYS A 57 7.49 2.82 -5.12
C LYS A 57 7.55 4.25 -4.57
N GLY A 58 8.68 4.58 -3.94
CA GLY A 58 8.92 5.89 -3.33
C GLY A 58 8.29 6.11 -1.96
N ALA A 59 7.72 5.08 -1.32
CA ALA A 59 7.22 5.19 0.06
C ALA A 59 8.34 5.69 1.00
N ASP A 60 8.07 6.80 1.68
CA ASP A 60 9.04 7.52 2.51
C ASP A 60 8.29 8.37 3.53
N LYS A 61 8.48 8.06 4.82
CA LYS A 61 7.84 8.76 5.94
C LYS A 61 8.22 10.24 6.06
N SER A 62 9.31 10.66 5.40
CA SER A 62 9.78 12.04 5.35
C SER A 62 9.31 12.81 4.10
N SER A 63 8.57 12.15 3.19
CA SER A 63 8.07 12.78 1.97
C SER A 63 7.11 13.94 2.27
N SER A 64 7.18 15.00 1.46
CA SER A 64 6.17 16.06 1.47
C SER A 64 4.87 15.66 0.74
N PHE A 65 4.88 14.55 0.00
CA PHE A 65 3.69 14.05 -0.68
C PHE A 65 2.94 13.06 0.21
N LEU A 66 1.76 13.46 0.69
CA LEU A 66 0.94 12.72 1.65
C LEU A 66 0.81 11.22 1.36
N TYR A 67 0.64 10.84 0.08
CA TYR A 67 0.53 9.43 -0.28
C TYR A 67 1.79 8.62 0.06
N LEU A 68 2.97 9.13 -0.30
CA LEU A 68 4.25 8.46 -0.02
C LEU A 68 4.62 8.55 1.46
N GLN A 69 4.26 9.67 2.10
CA GLN A 69 4.40 9.89 3.53
C GLN A 69 3.62 8.85 4.33
N VAL A 70 2.33 8.67 4.04
CA VAL A 70 1.47 7.69 4.71
C VAL A 70 1.94 6.26 4.45
N LYS A 71 2.32 5.93 3.21
CA LYS A 71 2.86 4.59 2.89
C LYS A 71 4.17 4.30 3.63
N GLY A 72 5.08 5.28 3.73
CA GLY A 72 6.31 5.12 4.50
C GLY A 72 6.09 5.08 6.02
N GLU A 73 5.12 5.86 6.53
CA GLU A 73 4.75 5.86 7.95
C GLU A 73 4.19 4.51 8.38
N VAL A 74 3.28 3.93 7.59
CA VAL A 74 2.68 2.63 7.93
C VAL A 74 3.69 1.48 7.78
N GLU A 75 4.59 1.54 6.80
CA GLU A 75 5.68 0.57 6.68
C GLU A 75 6.54 0.50 7.95
N ALA A 76 6.95 1.66 8.47
CA ALA A 76 7.77 1.76 9.68
C ALA A 76 7.00 1.28 10.92
N ARG A 77 5.72 1.63 11.06
CA ARG A 77 4.92 1.19 12.23
C ARG A 77 4.64 -0.31 12.22
N VAL A 78 4.43 -0.92 11.05
CA VAL A 78 4.25 -2.37 10.95
C VAL A 78 5.56 -3.11 11.20
N GLU A 79 6.71 -2.52 10.82
CA GLU A 79 8.04 -3.05 11.15
C GLU A 79 8.26 -3.15 12.67
N GLU A 80 7.78 -2.16 13.44
CA GLU A 80 7.84 -2.14 14.91
C GLU A 80 7.07 -3.29 15.57
N LEU A 81 6.11 -3.92 14.88
CA LEU A 81 5.38 -5.10 15.40
C LEU A 81 6.21 -6.40 15.39
N GLN A 82 7.37 -6.38 14.74
CA GLN A 82 8.35 -7.47 14.72
C GLN A 82 7.73 -8.84 14.41
N PHE A 83 7.01 -8.96 13.30
CA PHE A 83 6.61 -10.28 12.77
C PHE A 83 7.83 -11.17 12.55
N ASP A 84 7.65 -12.49 12.71
CA ASP A 84 8.71 -13.48 12.47
C ASP A 84 9.25 -13.32 11.03
N ARG A 85 8.37 -12.96 10.09
CA ARG A 85 8.73 -12.44 8.78
C ARG A 85 7.84 -11.26 8.41
N TYR A 86 8.46 -10.18 7.96
CA TYR A 86 7.75 -9.03 7.39
C TYR A 86 8.23 -8.80 5.96
N SER A 87 7.31 -8.63 5.02
CA SER A 87 7.64 -8.41 3.60
C SER A 87 6.88 -7.22 3.07
N VAL A 88 7.61 -6.26 2.52
CA VAL A 88 7.06 -5.02 1.98
C VAL A 88 7.27 -5.01 0.47
N PHE A 89 6.18 -4.82 -0.27
CA PHE A 89 6.20 -4.73 -1.72
C PHE A 89 6.02 -3.28 -2.13
N ARG A 90 6.97 -2.73 -2.88
CA ARG A 90 6.95 -1.33 -3.37
C ARG A 90 6.82 -1.28 -4.90
N PRO A 91 5.68 -1.68 -5.48
CA PRO A 91 5.49 -1.68 -6.91
C PRO A 91 5.45 -0.25 -7.47
N GLY A 92 5.77 -0.12 -8.76
CA GLY A 92 5.41 1.06 -9.54
C GLY A 92 3.91 1.18 -9.76
N VAL A 93 3.50 2.00 -10.73
CA VAL A 93 2.09 2.14 -11.11
C VAL A 93 1.54 0.81 -11.62
N LEU A 94 0.52 0.28 -10.96
CA LEU A 94 -0.19 -0.93 -11.40
C LEU A 94 -1.06 -0.58 -12.61
N LEU A 95 -0.62 -0.98 -13.80
CA LEU A 95 -1.36 -0.82 -15.03
C LEU A 95 -2.35 -1.97 -15.15
N CYS A 96 -3.64 -1.68 -15.00
CA CYS A 96 -4.70 -2.63 -15.30
C CYS A 96 -5.91 -1.88 -15.86
N ASP A 97 -6.75 -2.61 -16.61
CA ASP A 97 -7.97 -2.04 -17.18
C ASP A 97 -9.02 -1.86 -16.08
N ARG A 98 -9.12 -0.64 -15.56
CA ARG A 98 -10.09 -0.24 -14.54
C ARG A 98 -11.26 0.51 -15.18
N GLN A 99 -12.48 0.25 -14.70
CA GLN A 99 -13.66 1.08 -15.05
C GLN A 99 -13.55 2.51 -14.50
N GLU A 100 -12.80 2.72 -13.41
CA GLU A 100 -12.64 4.02 -12.79
C GLU A 100 -11.30 4.68 -13.19
N SER A 101 -11.37 5.81 -13.91
CA SER A 101 -10.21 6.60 -14.28
C SER A 101 -9.66 7.36 -13.07
N ARG A 102 -8.41 7.04 -12.69
CA ARG A 102 -7.60 7.92 -11.86
C ARG A 102 -7.11 9.07 -12.76
N PRO A 103 -7.42 10.35 -12.49
CA PRO A 103 -7.02 11.45 -13.37
C PRO A 103 -5.49 11.53 -13.59
N GLY A 104 -4.71 11.11 -12.59
CA GLY A 104 -3.26 10.98 -12.71
C GLY A 104 -2.79 9.81 -13.57
N GLU A 105 -3.57 8.74 -13.72
CA GLU A 105 -3.23 7.57 -14.54
C GLU A 105 -3.33 7.88 -16.03
N TRP A 106 -4.21 8.80 -16.45
CA TRP A 106 -4.22 9.33 -17.82
C TRP A 106 -3.00 10.21 -18.09
N LEU A 107 -2.66 11.11 -17.16
CA LEU A 107 -1.50 12.00 -17.29
C LEU A 107 -0.19 11.20 -17.29
N VAL A 108 -0.06 10.21 -16.40
CA VAL A 108 1.02 9.23 -16.34
C VAL A 108 1.03 8.40 -17.62
N ARG A 109 -0.09 7.82 -18.10
CA ARG A 109 -0.12 7.08 -19.37
C ARG A 109 0.33 7.94 -20.55
N LYS A 110 -0.04 9.23 -20.60
CA LYS A 110 0.35 10.14 -21.68
C LYS A 110 1.82 10.58 -21.59
N PHE A 111 2.33 10.82 -20.37
CA PHE A 111 3.75 11.11 -20.13
C PHE A 111 4.67 9.90 -20.34
N PHE A 112 4.23 8.71 -19.90
CA PHE A 112 4.97 7.45 -20.04
C PHE A 112 4.80 6.79 -21.40
N GLY A 113 3.73 7.10 -22.15
CA GLY A 113 3.57 6.68 -23.55
C GLY A 113 4.52 7.39 -24.52
N SER A 114 5.10 8.53 -24.12
CA SER A 114 6.17 9.23 -24.86
C SER A 114 7.59 8.90 -24.38
N LEU A 115 7.72 8.04 -23.36
CA LEU A 115 9.01 7.62 -22.83
C LEU A 115 9.41 6.25 -23.41
N PRO A 116 10.72 5.93 -23.49
CA PRO A 116 11.18 4.64 -23.98
C PRO A 116 10.59 3.49 -23.13
N GLU A 117 10.27 2.36 -23.75
CA GLU A 117 9.68 1.18 -23.07
C GLU A 117 10.50 0.71 -21.85
N SER A 118 11.81 0.90 -21.87
CA SER A 118 12.73 0.58 -20.77
C SER A 118 12.51 1.43 -19.51
N TRP A 119 11.93 2.62 -19.65
CA TRP A 119 11.62 3.51 -18.53
C TRP A 119 10.22 3.24 -17.97
N ALA A 120 9.27 2.91 -18.85
CA ALA A 120 7.92 2.49 -18.49
C ALA A 120 7.93 1.19 -17.68
N SER A 121 8.73 0.19 -18.05
CA SER A 121 8.86 -1.09 -17.32
C SER A 121 9.48 -0.94 -15.92
N GLY A 122 10.34 0.07 -15.70
CA GLY A 122 10.90 0.35 -14.37
C GLY A 122 9.96 1.08 -13.40
N HIS A 123 8.84 1.61 -13.89
CA HIS A 123 7.94 2.50 -13.15
C HIS A 123 6.49 2.02 -13.13
N SER A 124 6.21 0.94 -13.85
CA SER A 124 4.89 0.33 -13.91
C SER A 124 5.00 -1.18 -13.82
N VAL A 125 3.99 -1.79 -13.24
CA VAL A 125 3.84 -3.24 -13.19
C VAL A 125 2.58 -3.58 -13.98
N PRO A 126 2.67 -4.33 -15.08
CA PRO A 126 1.49 -4.85 -15.76
C PRO A 126 0.82 -5.86 -14.83
N VAL A 127 -0.49 -5.71 -14.63
CA VAL A 127 -1.32 -6.61 -13.80
C VAL A 127 -2.48 -7.13 -14.61
#